data_AF-A0A852V183-F1
#
_entry.id   AF-A0A852V183-F1
#
_cell.length_a   1.000
_cell.length_b   1.000
_cell.length_c   1.000
_cell.angle_alpha   90.00
_cell.angle_beta   90.00
_cell.angle_gamma   90.00
#
_symmetry.space_group_name_H-M   'P 1'
#
loop_
_entity.id
_entity.type
_entity.pdbx_description
1 polymer ?
#
loop_
_entity_poly.entity_id
_entity_poly.type
_entity_poly.pdbx_seq_one_letter_code
_entity_poly.pdbx_strand_id
1 'polypeptide(L)'
;MRFALAGGCAAYARGAAPSLHDVDFVLPQEDVPTALEALRELGFETAKPPEDWLVKAYDEGRLVDLIFNICGNPVTPELLERSEQMKASAVIVPVLEATDLVISWLLPLSEHSCDYGSLLPQVRALREQVDWDRVASVAQVSPYASTFLTLLERLEVIPGPVDATGDSSWP
;
A
#
# COMPACT_ATOMS: atom_id res chain seq x y z
N MET A 1 13.32 -5.72 -13.55
CA MET A 1 12.49 -4.75 -12.82
C MET A 1 11.27 -5.45 -12.28
N ARG A 2 11.22 -5.61 -10.96
CA ARG A 2 10.06 -6.14 -10.22
C ARG A 2 9.33 -4.95 -9.60
N PHE A 3 8.00 -4.96 -9.66
CA PHE A 3 7.19 -3.91 -9.04
C PHE A 3 5.77 -4.42 -8.80
N ALA A 4 5.02 -3.73 -7.96
CA ALA A 4 3.57 -3.93 -7.80
C ALA A 4 2.87 -2.60 -7.59
N LEU A 5 1.64 -2.49 -8.10
CA LEU A 5 0.74 -1.36 -7.85
C LEU A 5 0.35 -1.37 -6.37
N ALA A 6 0.40 -0.20 -5.75
CA ALA A 6 0.08 0.04 -4.34
C ALA A 6 -0.96 1.17 -4.20
N GLY A 7 -1.15 1.62 -2.95
CA GLY A 7 -1.95 2.79 -2.64
C GLY A 7 -3.40 2.74 -3.12
N GLY A 8 -3.95 3.90 -3.45
CA GLY A 8 -5.37 4.03 -3.82
C GLY A 8 -5.72 3.34 -5.13
N CYS A 9 -4.78 3.28 -6.09
CA CYS A 9 -4.98 2.59 -7.36
C CYS A 9 -5.06 1.07 -7.18
N ALA A 10 -4.25 0.49 -6.28
CA ALA A 10 -4.34 -0.91 -5.90
C ALA A 10 -5.65 -1.23 -5.16
N ALA A 11 -6.07 -0.36 -4.24
CA ALA A 11 -7.34 -0.49 -3.55
C ALA A 11 -8.52 -0.49 -4.54
N TYR A 12 -8.50 0.40 -5.53
CA TYR A 12 -9.51 0.46 -6.58
C TYR A 12 -9.55 -0.81 -7.43
N ALA A 13 -8.38 -1.35 -7.83
CA ALA A 13 -8.31 -2.63 -8.55
C ALA A 13 -8.91 -3.79 -7.74
N ARG A 14 -8.88 -3.70 -6.40
CA ARG A 14 -9.48 -4.65 -5.45
C ARG A 14 -10.93 -4.33 -5.05
N GLY A 15 -11.56 -3.35 -5.68
CA GLY A 15 -12.99 -3.04 -5.50
C GLY A 15 -13.30 -1.91 -4.52
N ALA A 16 -12.29 -1.16 -4.07
CA ALA A 16 -12.51 0.07 -3.31
C ALA A 16 -12.91 1.25 -4.22
N ALA A 17 -13.21 2.41 -3.63
CA ALA A 17 -13.55 3.60 -4.40
C ALA A 17 -12.32 4.11 -5.18
N PRO A 18 -12.52 4.68 -6.39
CA PRO A 18 -11.40 5.20 -7.18
C PRO A 18 -10.67 6.33 -6.44
N SER A 19 -9.34 6.25 -6.41
CA SER A 19 -8.45 7.37 -6.09
C SER A 19 -7.96 8.00 -7.40
N LEU A 20 -7.95 9.34 -7.48
CA LEU A 20 -7.56 10.09 -8.69
C LEU A 20 -6.35 11.00 -8.47
N HIS A 21 -5.62 10.86 -7.36
CA HIS A 21 -4.54 11.78 -7.00
C HIS A 21 -3.20 11.35 -7.59
N ASP A 22 -2.78 10.13 -7.29
CA ASP A 22 -1.47 9.58 -7.58
C ASP A 22 -1.54 8.08 -7.94
N VAL A 23 -0.48 7.60 -8.58
CA VAL A 23 -0.26 6.19 -8.87
C VAL A 23 0.97 5.73 -8.09
N ASP A 24 0.77 4.85 -7.12
CA ASP A 24 1.85 4.29 -6.32
C ASP A 24 2.32 2.95 -6.88
N PHE A 25 3.63 2.80 -7.06
CA PHE A 25 4.28 1.53 -7.28
C PHE A 25 5.29 1.26 -6.17
N VAL A 26 5.32 0.03 -5.67
CA VAL A 26 6.43 -0.46 -4.85
C VAL A 26 7.40 -1.24 -5.72
N LEU A 27 8.69 -1.07 -5.48
CA LEU A 27 9.78 -1.74 -6.20
C LEU A 27 11.05 -1.86 -5.34
N PRO A 28 11.92 -2.85 -5.56
CA PRO A 28 13.20 -2.93 -4.86
C PRO A 28 14.07 -1.71 -5.17
N GLN A 29 14.86 -1.25 -4.20
CA GLN A 29 15.69 -0.04 -4.37
C GLN A 29 16.69 -0.18 -5.54
N GLU A 30 17.19 -1.39 -5.81
CA GLU A 30 18.10 -1.65 -6.93
C GLU A 30 17.46 -1.46 -8.31
N ASP A 31 16.12 -1.55 -8.40
CA ASP A 31 15.36 -1.40 -9.65
C ASP A 31 15.00 0.08 -9.93
N VAL A 32 15.20 1.00 -8.97
CA VAL A 32 14.86 2.43 -9.11
C VAL A 32 15.53 3.11 -10.32
N PRO A 33 16.86 2.95 -10.56
CA PRO A 33 17.49 3.57 -11.73
C PRO A 33 16.89 3.12 -13.06
N THR A 34 16.54 1.83 -13.17
CA THR A 34 15.90 1.27 -14.36
C THR A 34 14.49 1.79 -14.55
N ALA A 35 13.71 1.91 -13.47
CA ALA A 35 12.35 2.45 -13.52
C ALA A 35 12.32 3.92 -13.96
N LEU A 36 13.20 4.74 -13.39
CA LEU A 36 13.30 6.17 -13.77
C LEU A 36 13.74 6.34 -15.22
N GLU A 37 14.68 5.52 -15.70
CA GLU A 37 15.10 5.58 -17.10
C GLU A 37 13.95 5.22 -18.04
N ALA A 38 13.21 4.14 -17.75
CA ALA A 38 12.06 3.74 -18.54
C ALA A 38 10.97 4.82 -18.59
N LEU A 39 10.68 5.49 -17.46
CA LEU A 39 9.73 6.59 -17.42
C LEU A 39 10.22 7.82 -18.20
N ARG A 40 11.52 8.14 -18.10
CA ARG A 40 12.14 9.24 -18.86
C ARG A 40 12.10 9.01 -20.36
N GLU A 41 12.33 7.77 -20.83
CA GLU A 41 12.19 7.39 -22.24
C GLU A 41 10.76 7.56 -22.76
N LEU A 42 9.75 7.41 -21.89
CA LEU A 42 8.35 7.66 -22.18
C LEU A 42 7.95 9.15 -22.09
N GLY A 43 8.88 10.03 -21.70
CA GLY A 43 8.66 11.48 -21.62
C GLY A 43 8.25 12.00 -20.23
N PHE A 44 8.27 11.15 -19.20
CA PHE A 44 7.99 11.60 -17.82
C PHE A 44 9.11 12.50 -17.30
N GLU A 45 8.74 13.52 -16.53
CA GLU A 45 9.69 14.29 -15.73
C GLU A 45 9.98 13.54 -14.42
N THR A 46 11.21 13.10 -14.23
CA THR A 46 11.62 12.37 -13.03
C THR A 46 12.22 13.30 -11.97
N ALA A 47 11.89 13.09 -10.70
CA ALA A 47 12.44 13.84 -9.58
C ALA A 47 12.86 12.90 -8.43
N LYS A 48 13.99 13.22 -7.80
CA LYS A 48 14.38 12.64 -6.51
C LYS A 48 14.12 13.69 -5.42
N PRO A 49 13.02 13.56 -4.65
CA PRO A 49 12.71 14.52 -3.61
C PRO A 49 13.60 14.23 -2.37
N PRO A 50 13.60 15.08 -1.31
CA PRO A 50 14.46 14.86 -0.14
C PRO A 50 14.13 13.61 0.67
N GLU A 51 12.96 13.00 0.43
CA GLU A 51 12.53 11.75 1.05
C GLU A 51 13.44 10.57 0.65
N ASP A 52 13.94 9.85 1.66
CA ASP A 52 14.81 8.68 1.47
C ASP A 52 14.04 7.36 1.27
N TRP A 53 12.77 7.42 0.85
CA TRP A 53 11.90 6.25 0.73
C TRP A 53 11.19 6.08 -0.63
N LEU A 54 11.23 7.11 -1.49
CA LEU A 54 10.70 7.06 -2.84
C LEU A 54 11.46 7.94 -3.84
N VAL A 55 11.13 7.78 -5.11
CA VAL A 55 11.37 8.79 -6.17
C VAL A 55 10.05 9.06 -6.89
N LYS A 56 9.98 10.16 -7.63
CA LYS A 56 8.75 10.62 -8.28
C LYS A 56 8.93 10.72 -9.78
N ALA A 57 7.85 10.50 -10.53
CA ALA A 57 7.76 10.83 -11.94
C ALA A 57 6.45 11.54 -12.24
N TYR A 58 6.46 12.46 -13.21
CA TYR A 58 5.32 13.30 -13.55
C TYR A 58 5.02 13.24 -15.05
N ASP A 59 3.73 13.18 -15.37
CA ASP A 59 3.22 13.31 -16.75
C ASP A 59 1.94 14.15 -16.75
N GLU A 60 1.97 15.30 -17.41
CA GLU A 60 0.83 16.25 -17.49
C GLU A 60 0.16 16.55 -16.13
N GLY A 61 0.95 16.65 -15.05
CA GLY A 61 0.45 16.90 -13.69
C GLY A 61 -0.05 15.66 -12.94
N ARG A 62 0.02 14.46 -13.55
CA ARG A 62 -0.20 13.18 -12.88
C ARG A 62 1.08 12.74 -12.20
N LEU A 63 0.99 12.37 -10.92
CA LEU A 63 2.12 11.93 -10.11
C LEU A 63 2.19 10.40 -10.08
N VAL A 64 3.39 9.87 -10.26
CA VAL A 64 3.74 8.47 -10.02
C VAL A 64 4.78 8.41 -8.91
N ASP A 65 4.43 7.75 -7.81
CA ASP A 65 5.34 7.49 -6.70
C ASP A 65 5.97 6.10 -6.86
N LEU A 66 7.30 6.06 -6.88
CA LEU A 66 8.10 4.83 -6.94
C LEU A 66 8.72 4.59 -5.55
N ILE A 67 8.04 3.80 -4.75
CA ILE A 67 8.31 3.56 -3.33
C ILE A 67 9.25 2.36 -3.19
N PHE A 68 10.45 2.59 -2.68
CA PHE A 68 11.43 1.53 -2.43
C PHE A 68 11.64 1.22 -0.94
N ASN A 69 11.03 2.02 -0.06
CA ASN A 69 10.95 1.75 1.36
C ASN A 69 9.53 2.07 1.85
N ILE A 70 8.85 1.07 2.44
CA ILE A 70 7.46 1.16 2.90
C ILE A 70 7.42 1.03 4.43
N CYS A 71 6.85 2.04 5.08
CA CYS A 71 6.77 2.12 6.55
C CYS A 71 8.11 1.89 7.28
N GLY A 72 9.22 2.36 6.70
CA GLY A 72 10.58 2.21 7.25
C GLY A 72 11.32 0.94 6.81
N ASN A 73 10.69 0.05 6.04
CA ASN A 73 11.26 -1.21 5.61
C ASN A 73 11.53 -1.24 4.10
N PRO A 74 12.69 -1.73 3.63
CA PRO A 74 12.95 -1.91 2.21
C PRO A 74 11.91 -2.82 1.55
N VAL A 75 11.52 -2.50 0.31
CA VAL A 75 10.65 -3.38 -0.48
C VAL A 75 11.40 -4.67 -0.83
N THR A 76 10.84 -5.80 -0.43
CA THR A 76 11.43 -7.13 -0.57
C THR A 76 10.86 -7.89 -1.77
N PRO A 77 11.60 -8.86 -2.36
CA PRO A 77 11.03 -9.80 -3.33
C PRO A 77 9.81 -10.54 -2.78
N GLU A 78 9.84 -10.93 -1.50
CA GLU A 78 8.78 -11.65 -0.82
C GLU A 78 7.47 -10.85 -0.75
N LEU A 79 7.54 -9.53 -0.56
CA LEU A 79 6.38 -8.63 -0.67
C LEU A 79 5.79 -8.68 -2.08
N LEU A 80 6.64 -8.59 -3.11
CA LEU A 80 6.21 -8.52 -4.50
C LEU A 80 5.68 -9.86 -5.02
N GLU A 81 6.18 -10.99 -4.51
CA GLU A 81 5.71 -12.33 -4.86
C GLU A 81 4.27 -12.60 -4.40
N ARG A 82 3.80 -11.90 -3.35
CA ARG A 82 2.39 -11.96 -2.91
C ARG A 82 1.44 -11.11 -3.77
N SER A 83 1.96 -10.29 -4.67
CA SER A 83 1.12 -9.50 -5.57
C SER A 83 0.36 -10.38 -6.56
N GLU A 84 -0.84 -9.94 -6.93
CA GLU A 84 -1.70 -10.66 -7.87
C GLU A 84 -1.81 -9.89 -9.18
N GLN A 85 -1.78 -10.60 -10.32
CA GLN A 85 -2.04 -9.97 -11.61
C GLN A 85 -3.52 -9.60 -11.71
N MET A 86 -3.83 -8.30 -11.64
CA MET A 86 -5.19 -7.79 -11.65
C MET A 86 -5.38 -6.73 -12.73
N LYS A 87 -6.63 -6.55 -13.15
CA LYS A 87 -7.01 -5.46 -14.04
C LYS A 87 -7.14 -4.16 -13.24
N ALA A 88 -6.18 -3.26 -13.40
CA ALA A 88 -6.26 -1.88 -12.91
C ALA A 88 -6.65 -0.97 -14.07
N SER A 89 -7.90 -0.51 -14.08
CA SER A 89 -8.48 0.23 -15.22
C SER A 89 -8.37 -0.54 -16.55
N ALA A 90 -7.51 -0.13 -17.48
CA ALA A 90 -7.34 -0.75 -18.79
C ALA A 90 -6.11 -1.67 -18.90
N VAL A 91 -5.28 -1.77 -17.86
CA VAL A 91 -4.03 -2.54 -17.86
C VAL A 91 -4.08 -3.71 -16.88
N ILE A 92 -3.36 -4.79 -17.21
CA ILE A 92 -3.11 -5.90 -16.29
C ILE A 92 -1.74 -5.67 -15.68
N VAL A 93 -1.67 -5.61 -14.36
CA VAL A 93 -0.47 -5.26 -13.60
C VAL A 93 -0.44 -6.04 -12.29
N PRO A 94 0.74 -6.39 -11.74
CA PRO A 94 0.83 -6.90 -10.38
C PRO A 94 0.28 -5.86 -9.39
N VAL A 95 -0.63 -6.28 -8.50
CA VAL A 95 -1.25 -5.44 -7.47
C VAL A 95 -0.98 -6.06 -6.11
N LEU A 96 -0.45 -5.29 -5.15
CA LEU A 96 -0.21 -5.77 -3.78
C LEU A 96 -1.47 -6.40 -3.18
N GLU A 97 -1.32 -7.45 -2.40
CA GLU A 97 -2.45 -8.09 -1.70
C GLU A 97 -3.16 -7.12 -0.74
N ALA A 98 -4.45 -7.35 -0.51
CA ALA A 98 -5.26 -6.48 0.35
C ALA A 98 -4.69 -6.38 1.77
N THR A 99 -4.16 -7.48 2.30
CA THR A 99 -3.49 -7.53 3.62
C THR A 99 -2.32 -6.56 3.69
N ASP A 100 -1.40 -6.60 2.72
CA ASP A 100 -0.24 -5.72 2.66
C ASP A 100 -0.62 -4.25 2.49
N LEU A 101 -1.64 -3.96 1.67
CA LEU A 101 -2.19 -2.60 1.53
C LEU A 101 -2.69 -2.07 2.88
N VAL A 102 -3.52 -2.86 3.59
CA VAL A 102 -4.06 -2.46 4.90
C VAL A 102 -2.94 -2.26 5.92
N ILE A 103 -1.95 -3.16 5.99
CA ILE A 103 -0.79 -3.00 6.87
C ILE A 103 -0.06 -1.69 6.55
N SER A 104 0.20 -1.42 5.27
CA SER A 104 0.92 -0.21 4.84
C SER A 104 0.19 1.10 5.16
N TRP A 105 -1.14 1.07 5.29
CA TRP A 105 -1.92 2.23 5.68
C TRP A 105 -2.02 2.41 7.20
N LEU A 106 -1.96 1.32 7.96
CA LEU A 106 -2.09 1.35 9.42
C LEU A 106 -0.77 1.67 10.14
N LEU A 107 0.36 1.16 9.66
CA LEU A 107 1.65 1.35 10.32
C LEU A 107 2.11 2.83 10.40
N PRO A 108 1.86 3.69 9.39
CA PRO A 108 2.25 5.11 9.45
C PRO A 108 1.37 6.00 10.33
N LEU A 109 0.30 5.47 10.93
CA LEU A 109 -0.59 6.26 11.78
C LEU A 109 0.16 6.80 13.00
N SER A 110 0.03 8.10 13.24
CA SER A 110 0.69 8.83 14.32
C SER A 110 -0.18 9.97 14.84
N GLU A 111 0.30 10.72 15.83
CA GLU A 111 -0.39 11.92 16.33
C GLU A 111 -0.63 12.97 15.24
N HIS A 112 0.20 12.99 14.20
CA HIS A 112 0.11 13.93 13.09
C HIS A 112 -0.62 13.38 11.87
N SER A 113 -0.84 12.07 11.80
CA SER A 113 -1.32 11.36 10.61
C SER A 113 -2.43 10.35 10.88
N CYS A 114 -3.16 10.49 11.99
CA CYS A 114 -4.26 9.61 12.34
C CYS A 114 -5.60 10.13 11.80
N ASP A 115 -5.97 9.72 10.58
CA ASP A 115 -7.29 9.97 10.00
C ASP A 115 -8.04 8.67 9.68
N TYR A 116 -8.80 8.18 10.66
CA TYR A 116 -9.66 7.00 10.46
C TYR A 116 -10.82 7.26 9.50
N GLY A 117 -11.23 8.52 9.33
CA GLY A 117 -12.37 8.89 8.50
C GLY A 117 -12.08 8.62 7.02
N SER A 118 -10.88 8.97 6.55
CA SER A 118 -10.44 8.66 5.18
C SER A 118 -10.06 7.20 4.98
N LEU A 119 -9.52 6.54 6.01
CA LEU A 119 -9.07 5.14 5.93
C LEU A 119 -10.22 4.12 5.95
N LEU A 120 -11.23 4.34 6.78
CA LEU A 120 -12.32 3.38 7.03
C LEU A 120 -13.06 2.93 5.76
N PRO A 121 -13.46 3.81 4.82
CA PRO A 121 -14.13 3.38 3.60
C PRO A 121 -13.28 2.44 2.73
N GLN A 122 -11.98 2.72 2.62
CA GLN A 122 -11.05 1.91 1.84
C GLN A 122 -10.89 0.52 2.46
N VAL A 123 -10.60 0.48 3.76
CA VAL A 123 -10.44 -0.78 4.49
C VAL A 123 -11.73 -1.60 4.50
N ARG A 124 -12.89 -0.95 4.68
CA ARG A 124 -14.20 -1.63 4.62
C ARG A 124 -14.43 -2.27 3.25
N ALA A 125 -14.02 -1.64 2.16
CA ALA A 125 -14.19 -2.21 0.82
C ALA A 125 -13.35 -3.48 0.61
N LEU A 126 -12.17 -3.56 1.24
CA LEU A 126 -11.25 -4.69 1.11
C LEU A 126 -11.51 -5.82 2.12
N ARG A 127 -12.42 -5.66 3.06
CA ARG A 127 -12.53 -6.50 4.28
C ARG A 127 -12.59 -8.02 4.09
N GLU A 128 -13.14 -8.49 2.98
CA GLU A 128 -13.29 -9.93 2.67
C GLU A 128 -12.00 -10.54 2.08
N GLN A 129 -11.04 -9.70 1.67
CA GLN A 129 -9.76 -10.09 1.07
C GLN A 129 -8.59 -10.03 2.06
N VAL A 130 -8.82 -9.48 3.25
CA VAL A 130 -7.77 -9.18 4.24
C VAL A 130 -7.62 -10.33 5.22
N ASP A 131 -6.38 -10.77 5.43
CA ASP A 131 -6.01 -11.63 6.55
C ASP A 131 -5.87 -10.75 7.81
N TRP A 132 -6.92 -10.72 8.61
CA TRP A 132 -7.01 -9.85 9.77
C TRP A 132 -6.10 -10.27 10.93
N ASP A 133 -5.81 -11.57 11.08
CA ASP A 133 -4.90 -12.07 12.12
C ASP A 133 -3.46 -11.68 11.80
N ARG A 134 -3.10 -11.68 10.51
CA ARG A 134 -1.82 -11.14 10.03
C ARG A 134 -1.73 -9.63 10.22
N VAL A 135 -2.77 -8.86 9.86
CA VAL A 135 -2.81 -7.42 10.13
C VAL A 135 -2.61 -7.14 11.62
N ALA A 136 -3.32 -7.85 12.50
CA ALA A 136 -3.20 -7.70 13.95
C ALA A 136 -1.78 -8.02 14.44
N SER A 137 -1.17 -9.11 13.94
CA SER A 137 0.17 -9.54 14.31
C SER A 137 1.26 -8.53 13.92
N VAL A 138 1.19 -7.98 12.70
CA VAL A 138 2.16 -6.99 12.22
C VAL A 138 1.95 -5.63 12.88
N ALA A 139 0.70 -5.19 13.01
CA ALA A 139 0.37 -3.85 13.48
C ALA A 139 0.27 -3.71 15.01
N GLN A 140 0.49 -4.78 15.78
CA GLN A 140 0.38 -4.79 17.24
C GLN A 140 1.24 -3.74 17.95
N VAL A 141 2.34 -3.33 17.33
CA VAL A 141 3.26 -2.30 17.86
C VAL A 141 2.66 -0.89 17.84
N SER A 142 1.62 -0.67 17.04
CA SER A 142 0.97 0.64 16.88
C SER A 142 -0.32 0.73 17.72
N PRO A 143 -0.40 1.64 18.72
CA PRO A 143 -1.63 1.87 19.47
C PRO A 143 -2.74 2.44 18.57
N TYR A 144 -2.39 3.16 17.50
CA TYR A 144 -3.34 3.66 16.52
C TYR A 144 -3.91 2.50 15.69
N ALA A 145 -3.06 1.62 15.15
CA ALA A 145 -3.53 0.50 14.36
C ALA A 145 -4.41 -0.47 15.17
N SER A 146 -4.00 -0.84 16.38
CA SER A 146 -4.80 -1.70 17.27
C SER A 146 -6.14 -1.07 17.66
N THR A 147 -6.18 0.25 17.89
CA THR A 147 -7.43 0.98 18.11
C THR A 147 -8.32 0.98 16.87
N PHE A 148 -7.75 1.10 15.67
CA PHE A 148 -8.50 1.02 14.42
C PHE A 148 -9.12 -0.37 14.23
N LEU A 149 -8.39 -1.45 14.52
CA LEU A 149 -8.93 -2.82 14.47
C LEU A 149 -10.09 -2.99 15.47
N THR A 150 -9.98 -2.44 16.68
CA THR A 150 -11.09 -2.40 17.65
C THR A 150 -12.29 -1.62 17.12
N LEU A 151 -12.06 -0.53 16.38
CA LEU A 151 -13.13 0.23 15.73
C LEU A 151 -13.80 -0.59 14.62
N LEU A 152 -13.04 -1.32 13.81
CA LEU A 152 -13.58 -2.21 12.77
C LEU A 152 -14.49 -3.29 13.37
N GLU A 153 -14.08 -3.90 14.49
CA GLU A 153 -14.88 -4.87 15.23
C GLU A 153 -16.20 -4.23 15.70
N ARG A 154 -16.13 -3.08 16.39
CA ARG A 154 -17.32 -2.39 16.93
C ARG A 154 -18.29 -1.89 15.87
N LEU A 155 -17.81 -1.68 14.65
CA LEU A 155 -18.61 -1.28 13.49
C LEU A 155 -19.08 -2.47 12.65
N GLU A 156 -18.83 -3.71 13.11
CA GLU A 156 -19.17 -4.95 12.39
C GLU A 156 -18.60 -4.96 10.95
N VAL A 157 -17.43 -4.35 10.76
CA VAL A 157 -16.67 -4.42 9.50
C VAL A 157 -15.97 -5.77 9.39
N ILE A 158 -15.49 -6.28 10.52
CA ILE A 158 -14.81 -7.57 10.64
C ILE A 158 -15.66 -8.47 11.54
N PRO A 159 -15.60 -9.81 11.38
CA PRO A 159 -16.54 -10.74 12.01
C PRO A 159 -16.42 -10.82 13.54
N GLY A 160 -15.33 -10.31 14.12
CA GLY A 160 -15.12 -10.30 15.56
C GLY A 160 -13.73 -9.77 15.94
N PRO A 161 -13.36 -9.93 17.21
CA PRO A 161 -12.00 -9.67 17.66
C PRO A 161 -10.98 -10.46 16.84
N VAL A 162 -9.84 -9.83 16.58
CA VAL A 162 -8.75 -10.41 15.80
C VAL A 162 -7.64 -10.87 16.72
N ASP A 163 -7.06 -12.02 16.43
CA ASP A 163 -5.98 -12.60 17.22
C ASP A 163 -4.64 -12.26 16.55
N ALA A 164 -3.68 -11.73 17.31
CA ALA A 164 -2.33 -11.44 16.82
C ALA A 164 -1.48 -12.72 16.66
N THR A 165 -2.01 -13.71 15.94
CA THR A 165 -1.43 -15.05 15.74
C THR A 165 -0.93 -15.30 14.32
N GLY A 166 -1.24 -14.40 13.37
CA GLY A 166 -0.73 -14.48 12.00
C GLY A 166 0.78 -14.24 11.92
N ASP A 167 1.36 -14.48 10.74
CA ASP A 167 2.78 -14.22 10.48
C ASP A 167 3.11 -12.74 10.65
N SER A 168 4.02 -12.41 11.57
CA SER A 168 4.46 -11.04 11.84
C SER A 168 5.56 -10.56 10.88
N SER A 169 6.05 -11.43 9.98
CA SER A 169 7.00 -11.04 8.95
C SER A 169 6.35 -10.13 7.91
N TRP A 170 6.85 -8.90 7.84
CA TRP A 170 6.43 -7.88 6.89
C TRP A 170 7.52 -6.80 6.78
N PRO A 171 7.75 -6.18 5.60
CA PRO A 171 7.09 -6.41 4.32
C PRO A 171 7.51 -7.71 3.61
#